data_AF-A0A5J5M0X7-F1
#
_entry.id   AF-A0A5J5M0X7-F1
#
_cell.length_a   1.000
_cell.length_b   1.000
_cell.length_c   1.000
_cell.angle_alpha   90.00
_cell.angle_beta   90.00
_cell.angle_gamma   90.00
#
_symmetry.space_group_name_H-M   'P 1'
#
loop_
_entity.id
_entity.type
_entity.pdbx_description
1 polymer ?
#
loop_
_entity_poly.entity_id
_entity_poly.type
_entity_poly.pdbx_seq_one_letter_code
_entity_poly.pdbx_strand_id
1 'polypeptide(L)'
;MGFSGSRSLSRASCAALCDLLPLVPPRCRVSVGCADGVDRLVRDFFSESPSLLVFSVASGRFGSGRSAFARRSVACIRSVAAGDRGLLAALPSSPVCPAGVFPARRFFGGGSGSWGSAAFALGSGRRVLLWLPGSSAPPVWAGVDWERWQACWWLGVPVPPPAQLSLF
;
A
#
# COMPACT_ATOMS: atom_id res chain seq x y z
N MET A 1 0.56 2.00 -10.23
CA MET A 1 -0.02 2.25 -8.91
C MET A 1 -0.40 0.92 -8.26
N GLY A 2 -0.24 0.79 -6.95
CA GLY A 2 -0.75 -0.36 -6.20
C GLY A 2 -1.83 0.05 -5.21
N PHE A 3 -2.68 -0.90 -4.82
CA PHE A 3 -3.71 -0.70 -3.80
C PHE A 3 -3.64 -1.81 -2.73
N SER A 4 -3.84 -1.42 -1.48
CA SER A 4 -3.98 -2.34 -0.35
C SER A 4 -4.85 -1.73 0.73
N GLY A 5 -5.68 -2.51 1.40
CA GLY A 5 -6.45 -1.96 2.50
C GLY A 5 -7.34 -2.95 3.21
N SER A 6 -8.29 -2.40 3.95
CA SER A 6 -9.26 -3.17 4.73
C SER A 6 -10.13 -4.06 3.85
N ARG A 7 -10.48 -5.24 4.39
CA ARG A 7 -11.54 -6.11 3.84
C ARG A 7 -12.94 -5.61 4.13
N SER A 8 -13.06 -4.68 5.08
CA SER A 8 -14.31 -4.02 5.47
C SER A 8 -14.07 -2.51 5.50
N LEU A 9 -14.54 -1.79 4.47
CA LEU A 9 -14.39 -0.35 4.41
C LEU A 9 -15.41 0.34 5.31
N SER A 10 -14.96 1.38 5.99
CA SER A 10 -15.87 2.41 6.49
C SER A 10 -16.45 3.22 5.32
N ARG A 11 -17.59 3.90 5.53
CA ARG A 11 -18.16 4.81 4.53
C ARG A 11 -17.16 5.87 4.08
N ALA A 12 -16.40 6.46 5.02
CA ALA A 12 -15.41 7.48 4.73
C ALA A 12 -14.24 6.94 3.89
N SER A 13 -13.72 5.74 4.21
CA SER A 13 -12.66 5.12 3.39
C SER A 13 -13.15 4.73 2.00
N CYS A 14 -14.43 4.35 1.88
CA CYS A 14 -15.05 4.03 0.59
C CYS A 14 -15.15 5.30 -0.28
N ALA A 15 -15.69 6.38 0.27
CA ALA A 15 -15.76 7.67 -0.41
C ALA A 15 -14.37 8.16 -0.85
N ALA A 16 -13.40 8.16 0.06
CA ALA A 16 -12.03 8.58 -0.25
C ALA A 16 -11.38 7.73 -1.35
N LEU A 17 -11.65 6.43 -1.40
CA LEU A 17 -11.17 5.57 -2.47
C LEU A 17 -11.89 5.86 -3.79
N CYS A 18 -13.21 6.04 -3.78
CA CYS A 18 -13.99 6.43 -4.95
C CYS A 18 -13.53 7.78 -5.53
N ASP A 19 -13.12 8.74 -4.70
CA ASP A 19 -12.57 10.02 -5.16
C ASP A 19 -11.17 9.88 -5.76
N LEU A 20 -10.36 8.93 -5.24
CA LEU A 20 -8.99 8.69 -5.71
C LEU A 20 -8.94 7.94 -7.05
N LEU A 21 -9.84 6.96 -7.26
CA LEU A 21 -9.77 6.06 -8.41
C LEU A 21 -9.83 6.75 -9.79
N PRO A 22 -10.69 7.76 -10.01
CA PRO A 22 -10.72 8.53 -11.26
C PRO A 22 -9.43 9.30 -11.55
N LEU A 23 -8.61 9.57 -10.53
CA LEU A 23 -7.33 10.29 -10.69
C LEU A 23 -6.21 9.38 -11.21
N VAL A 24 -6.42 8.06 -11.29
CA VAL A 24 -5.43 7.13 -11.81
C VAL A 24 -5.34 7.27 -13.33
N PRO A 25 -4.15 7.58 -13.89
CA PRO A 25 -4.02 7.75 -15.33
C PRO A 25 -4.41 6.46 -16.10
N PRO A 26 -5.11 6.54 -17.25
CA PRO A 26 -5.61 5.36 -17.97
C PRO A 26 -4.54 4.33 -18.38
N ARG A 27 -3.30 4.77 -18.60
CA ARG A 27 -2.15 3.90 -18.96
C ARG A 27 -1.33 3.43 -17.75
N CYS A 28 -1.75 3.79 -16.54
CA CYS A 28 -1.07 3.38 -15.32
C CYS A 28 -1.39 1.91 -15.05
N ARG A 29 -0.34 1.08 -14.90
CA ARG A 29 -0.49 -0.29 -14.41
C ARG A 29 -1.06 -0.29 -12.99
N VAL A 30 -2.17 -0.96 -12.77
CA VAL A 30 -2.86 -1.05 -11.48
C VAL A 30 -2.63 -2.42 -10.88
N SER A 31 -2.01 -2.48 -9.70
CA SER A 31 -1.74 -3.73 -9.00
C SER A 31 -2.58 -3.83 -7.75
N VAL A 32 -3.33 -4.92 -7.61
CA VAL A 32 -4.23 -5.13 -6.47
C VAL A 32 -4.32 -6.59 -6.08
N GLY A 33 -4.67 -6.85 -4.82
CA GLY A 33 -4.99 -8.21 -4.39
C GLY A 33 -6.40 -8.66 -4.79
N CYS A 34 -6.72 -9.88 -4.37
CA CYS A 34 -8.02 -10.54 -4.52
C CYS A 34 -8.91 -10.50 -3.26
N ALA A 35 -8.59 -9.70 -2.24
CA ALA A 35 -9.43 -9.67 -1.05
C ALA A 35 -10.77 -8.93 -1.32
N ASP A 36 -11.68 -9.01 -0.36
CA ASP A 36 -12.83 -8.11 -0.30
C ASP A 36 -12.40 -6.68 0.10
N GLY A 37 -13.39 -5.79 0.15
CA GLY A 37 -13.19 -4.40 0.51
C GLY A 37 -12.39 -3.64 -0.54
N VAL A 38 -11.26 -3.04 -0.15
CA VAL A 38 -10.46 -2.16 -1.03
C VAL A 38 -10.06 -2.89 -2.31
N ASP A 39 -9.57 -4.13 -2.16
CA ASP A 39 -9.14 -4.96 -3.28
C ASP A 39 -10.29 -5.24 -4.27
N ARG A 40 -11.53 -5.44 -3.78
CA ARG A 40 -12.71 -5.64 -4.62
C ARG A 40 -13.12 -4.36 -5.35
N LEU A 41 -13.22 -3.24 -4.63
CA LEU A 41 -13.68 -1.97 -5.21
C LEU A 41 -12.74 -1.52 -6.35
N VAL A 42 -11.42 -1.67 -6.15
CA VAL A 42 -10.42 -1.36 -7.19
C VAL A 42 -10.58 -2.29 -8.41
N ARG A 43 -10.81 -3.59 -8.18
CA ARG A 43 -11.03 -4.55 -9.29
C ARG A 43 -12.30 -4.22 -10.07
N ASP A 44 -13.38 -3.87 -9.37
CA ASP A 44 -14.66 -3.54 -9.97
C ASP A 44 -14.54 -2.24 -10.79
N PHE A 45 -13.84 -1.22 -10.28
CA PHE A 45 -13.63 0.04 -11.01
C PHE A 45 -12.77 -0.11 -12.26
N PHE A 46 -11.74 -0.97 -12.21
CA PHE A 46 -10.82 -1.19 -13.33
C PHE A 46 -11.10 -2.49 -14.11
N SER A 47 -12.31 -3.04 -14.06
CA SER A 47 -12.63 -4.35 -14.65
C SER A 47 -12.31 -4.42 -16.15
N GLU A 48 -12.56 -3.32 -16.87
CA GLU A 48 -12.33 -3.21 -18.31
C GLU A 48 -10.90 -2.74 -18.65
N SER A 49 -10.06 -2.47 -17.65
CA SER A 49 -8.70 -1.97 -17.89
C SER A 49 -7.73 -3.11 -18.19
N PRO A 50 -7.06 -3.11 -19.35
CA PRO A 50 -6.01 -4.10 -19.65
C PRO A 50 -4.76 -3.89 -18.77
N SER A 51 -4.71 -2.80 -18.00
CA SER A 51 -3.61 -2.47 -17.10
C SER A 51 -3.80 -3.02 -15.68
N LEU A 52 -4.93 -3.69 -15.40
CA LEU A 52 -5.24 -4.28 -14.09
C LEU A 52 -4.50 -5.61 -13.88
N LEU A 53 -3.73 -5.70 -12.81
CA LEU A 53 -3.03 -6.90 -12.36
C LEU A 53 -3.58 -7.35 -11.01
N VAL A 54 -4.26 -8.51 -11.02
CA VAL A 54 -4.85 -9.10 -9.82
C VAL A 54 -3.97 -10.20 -9.26
N PHE A 55 -3.55 -10.03 -8.01
CA PHE A 55 -2.74 -11.00 -7.27
C PHE A 55 -3.65 -11.89 -6.40
N SER A 56 -3.96 -13.08 -6.91
CA SER A 56 -4.89 -14.02 -6.28
C SER A 56 -4.20 -15.20 -5.60
N VAL A 57 -4.52 -15.46 -4.32
CA VAL A 57 -4.07 -16.66 -3.60
C VAL A 57 -4.61 -17.93 -4.26
N ALA A 58 -5.84 -17.88 -4.81
CA ALA A 58 -6.46 -19.01 -5.49
C ALA A 58 -5.71 -19.46 -6.76
N SER A 59 -4.77 -18.66 -7.28
CA SER A 59 -3.91 -19.06 -8.39
C SER A 59 -2.89 -20.16 -8.04
N GLY A 60 -2.72 -20.50 -6.76
CA GLY A 60 -1.73 -21.48 -6.29
C GLY A 60 -0.28 -20.98 -6.28
N ARG A 61 0.02 -19.87 -6.97
CA ARG A 61 1.38 -19.30 -7.12
C ARG A 61 2.02 -18.81 -5.82
N PHE A 62 1.21 -18.59 -4.79
CA PHE A 62 1.65 -18.08 -3.49
C PHE A 62 1.68 -19.17 -2.41
N GLY A 63 1.63 -20.45 -2.81
CA GLY A 63 1.54 -21.59 -1.91
C GLY A 63 0.24 -21.62 -1.11
N SER A 64 0.26 -22.35 0.01
CA SER A 64 -0.92 -22.59 0.85
C SER A 64 -0.83 -21.93 2.24
N GLY A 65 -1.97 -21.91 2.93
CA GLY A 65 -2.09 -21.43 4.31
C GLY A 65 -2.00 -19.90 4.46
N ARG A 66 -1.89 -19.45 5.71
CA ARG A 66 -1.91 -18.01 6.06
C ARG A 66 -0.77 -17.21 5.44
N SER A 67 0.40 -17.85 5.26
CA SER A 67 1.57 -17.20 4.67
C SER A 67 1.40 -16.88 3.17
N ALA A 68 0.46 -17.52 2.48
CA ALA A 68 0.16 -17.23 1.09
C ALA A 68 -0.34 -15.80 0.88
N PHE A 69 -1.13 -15.26 1.82
CA PHE A 69 -1.61 -13.88 1.75
C PHE A 69 -0.46 -12.86 1.89
N ALA A 70 0.50 -13.11 2.79
CA ALA A 70 1.67 -12.24 2.93
C ALA A 70 2.54 -12.27 1.67
N ARG A 71 2.81 -13.47 1.12
CA ARG A 71 3.55 -13.65 -0.14
C ARG A 71 2.84 -12.98 -1.32
N ARG A 72 1.52 -13.11 -1.40
CA ARG A 72 0.68 -12.40 -2.37
C ARG A 72 0.87 -10.90 -2.24
N SER A 73 0.77 -10.33 -1.04
CA SER A 73 0.92 -8.89 -0.82
C SER A 73 2.32 -8.40 -1.22
N VAL A 74 3.37 -9.16 -0.87
CA VAL A 74 4.75 -8.88 -1.31
C VAL A 74 4.85 -8.83 -2.84
N ALA A 75 4.27 -9.81 -3.53
CA ALA A 75 4.28 -9.84 -4.99
C ALA A 75 3.51 -8.66 -5.62
N CYS A 76 2.34 -8.34 -5.08
CA CYS A 76 1.54 -7.18 -5.50
C CYS A 76 2.36 -5.88 -5.37
N ILE A 77 2.97 -5.65 -4.20
CA ILE A 77 3.77 -4.44 -3.96
C ILE A 77 5.01 -4.43 -4.86
N ARG A 78 5.68 -5.56 -5.04
CA ARG A 78 6.84 -5.67 -5.93
C ARG A 78 6.53 -5.29 -7.38
N SER A 79 5.30 -5.52 -7.84
CA SER A 79 4.88 -5.13 -9.20
C SER A 79 4.68 -3.61 -9.37
N VAL A 80 4.56 -2.86 -8.26
CA VAL A 80 4.62 -1.39 -8.27
C VAL A 80 6.07 -0.98 -8.46
N ALA A 81 6.33 -0.03 -9.36
CA ALA A 81 7.68 0.49 -9.60
C ALA A 81 8.28 1.07 -8.31
N ALA A 82 9.60 0.98 -8.13
CA ALA A 82 10.30 1.65 -7.04
C ALA A 82 10.55 3.14 -7.39
N GLY A 83 10.93 3.92 -6.38
CA GLY A 83 11.22 5.35 -6.50
C GLY A 83 9.98 6.21 -6.73
N ASP A 84 10.17 7.27 -7.51
CA ASP A 84 9.19 8.30 -7.87
C ASP A 84 8.17 7.86 -8.95
N ARG A 85 8.36 6.69 -9.55
CA ARG A 85 7.44 6.12 -10.55
C ARG A 85 6.35 5.22 -9.95
N GLY A 86 6.49 4.88 -8.66
CA GLY A 86 5.54 4.05 -7.94
C GLY A 86 4.79 4.79 -6.86
N LEU A 87 3.59 4.30 -6.59
CA LEU A 87 2.76 4.71 -5.48
C LEU A 87 1.88 3.54 -5.04
N LEU A 88 1.88 3.22 -3.75
CA LEU A 88 0.92 2.32 -3.12
C LEU A 88 -0.11 3.15 -2.36
N ALA A 89 -1.38 3.11 -2.76
CA ALA A 89 -2.48 3.61 -1.94
C ALA A 89 -2.84 2.57 -0.86
N ALA A 90 -2.75 2.98 0.41
CA ALA A 90 -2.98 2.12 1.57
C ALA A 90 -4.14 2.67 2.42
N LEU A 91 -5.19 1.88 2.63
CA LEU A 91 -6.35 2.25 3.45
C LEU A 91 -6.57 1.21 4.55
N PRO A 92 -5.84 1.28 5.69
CA PRO A 92 -5.96 0.31 6.76
C PRO A 92 -7.33 0.36 7.46
N SER A 93 -7.72 -0.77 8.06
CA SER A 93 -8.97 -0.85 8.84
C SER A 93 -8.89 -0.06 10.14
N SER A 94 -7.75 -0.16 10.83
CA SER A 94 -7.44 0.61 12.03
C SER A 94 -6.57 1.81 11.66
N PRO A 95 -6.90 3.03 12.14
CA PRO A 95 -6.03 4.20 11.98
C PRO A 95 -4.72 4.07 12.76
N VAL A 96 -4.65 3.15 13.73
CA VAL A 96 -3.46 2.93 14.57
C VAL A 96 -2.60 1.83 13.95
N CYS A 97 -1.32 2.15 13.74
CA CYS A 97 -0.31 1.19 13.29
C CYS A 97 0.02 0.19 14.42
N PRO A 98 -0.01 -1.14 14.17
CA PRO A 98 0.39 -2.11 15.18
C PRO A 98 1.83 -1.93 15.64
N ALA A 99 2.07 -2.17 16.94
CA ALA A 99 3.40 -2.07 17.53
C ALA A 99 4.41 -3.00 16.82
N GLY A 100 5.63 -2.52 16.62
CA GLY A 100 6.70 -3.26 15.95
C GLY A 100 6.58 -3.35 14.43
N VAL A 101 5.54 -2.75 13.82
CA VAL A 101 5.50 -2.59 12.36
C VAL A 101 6.32 -1.36 11.98
N PHE A 102 7.31 -1.58 11.11
CA PHE A 102 8.18 -0.53 10.60
C PHE A 102 8.67 -0.86 9.19
N PRO A 103 9.13 0.13 8.41
CA PRO A 103 9.57 -0.07 7.04
C PRO A 103 10.74 -1.05 6.97
N ALA A 104 10.56 -2.14 6.22
CA ALA A 104 11.60 -3.15 6.03
C ALA A 104 11.43 -3.86 4.68
N ARG A 105 12.51 -4.50 4.21
CA ARG A 105 12.48 -5.39 3.04
C ARG A 105 11.87 -6.76 3.32
N ARG A 106 11.39 -6.99 4.55
CA ARG A 106 10.64 -8.17 4.97
C ARG A 106 9.22 -7.76 5.29
N PHE A 107 8.25 -8.61 4.93
CA PHE A 107 6.85 -8.33 5.24
C PHE A 107 6.57 -8.64 6.71
N PHE A 108 6.14 -7.63 7.47
CA PHE A 108 5.63 -7.79 8.83
C PHE A 108 4.54 -6.75 9.07
N GLY A 109 3.35 -7.21 9.45
CA GLY A 109 2.18 -6.35 9.62
C GLY A 109 1.58 -6.33 11.02
N GLY A 110 2.15 -7.06 11.99
CA GLY A 110 1.63 -7.09 13.37
C GLY A 110 0.15 -7.46 13.46
N GLY A 111 -0.34 -8.34 12.57
CA GLY A 111 -1.76 -8.71 12.46
C GLY A 111 -2.57 -7.88 11.46
N SER A 112 -2.05 -6.75 10.97
CA SER A 112 -2.67 -5.95 9.90
C SER A 112 -1.95 -6.11 8.56
N GLY A 113 -2.65 -6.64 7.57
CA GLY A 113 -2.11 -6.82 6.22
C GLY A 113 -1.79 -5.50 5.51
N SER A 114 -2.64 -4.48 5.67
CA SER A 114 -2.48 -3.17 5.03
C SER A 114 -1.33 -2.35 5.63
N TRP A 115 -1.15 -2.38 6.96
CA TRP A 115 0.02 -1.77 7.59
C TRP A 115 1.30 -2.50 7.21
N GLY A 116 1.27 -3.83 7.13
CA GLY A 116 2.39 -4.62 6.60
C GLY A 116 2.72 -4.29 5.15
N SER A 117 1.70 -4.06 4.31
CA SER A 117 1.89 -3.62 2.93
C SER A 117 2.55 -2.23 2.84
N ALA A 118 2.09 -1.26 3.63
CA ALA A 118 2.65 0.09 3.66
C ALA A 118 4.12 0.07 4.13
N ALA A 119 4.40 -0.63 5.23
CA ALA A 119 5.75 -0.80 5.75
C ALA A 119 6.68 -1.48 4.74
N PHE A 120 6.23 -2.59 4.12
CA PHE A 120 7.02 -3.28 3.11
C PHE A 120 7.28 -2.42 1.86
N ALA A 121 6.30 -1.62 1.42
CA ALA A 121 6.45 -0.72 0.29
C ALA A 121 7.54 0.33 0.56
N LEU A 122 7.44 1.04 1.69
CA LEU A 122 8.42 2.06 2.08
C LEU A 122 9.82 1.46 2.26
N GLY A 123 9.92 0.35 3.00
CA GLY A 123 11.20 -0.33 3.22
C GLY A 123 11.82 -0.93 1.95
N SER A 124 11.01 -1.09 0.90
CA SER A 124 11.45 -1.52 -0.44
C SER A 124 11.59 -0.36 -1.41
N GLY A 125 11.64 0.89 -0.93
CA GLY A 125 11.91 2.08 -1.75
C GLY A 125 10.74 2.56 -2.60
N ARG A 126 9.49 2.30 -2.19
CA ARG A 126 8.27 2.81 -2.87
C ARG A 126 7.61 3.86 -2.01
N ARG A 127 6.94 4.83 -2.65
CA ARG A 127 6.10 5.79 -1.95
C ARG A 127 4.75 5.17 -1.58
N VAL A 128 4.17 5.67 -0.51
CA VAL A 128 2.85 5.25 0.00
C VAL A 128 1.94 6.46 0.10
N LEU A 129 0.72 6.35 -0.41
CA LEU A 129 -0.37 7.27 -0.12
C LEU A 129 -1.27 6.61 0.91
N LEU A 130 -1.14 7.00 2.17
CA LEU A 130 -1.83 6.41 3.30
C LEU A 130 -3.08 7.21 3.65
N TRP A 131 -4.23 6.55 3.70
CA TRP A 131 -5.46 7.15 4.20
C TRP A 131 -5.63 6.88 5.69
N LEU A 132 -5.85 7.92 6.47
CA LEU A 132 -6.16 7.82 7.90
C LEU A 132 -7.35 8.75 8.23
N PRO A 133 -8.43 8.24 8.85
CA PRO A 133 -9.59 9.05 9.17
C PRO A 133 -9.33 10.04 10.30
N GLY A 134 -10.01 11.18 10.23
CA GLY A 134 -10.10 12.17 11.31
C GLY A 134 -8.77 12.86 11.60
N SER A 135 -8.42 12.98 12.88
CA SER A 135 -7.17 13.57 13.37
C SER A 135 -5.99 12.59 13.45
N SER A 136 -6.15 11.39 12.91
CA SER A 136 -5.12 10.35 12.98
C SER A 136 -3.89 10.73 12.14
N ALA A 137 -2.72 10.47 12.70
CA ALA A 137 -1.43 10.74 12.07
C ALA A 137 -0.71 9.44 11.70
N PRO A 138 0.16 9.45 10.68
CA PRO A 138 0.98 8.32 10.33
C PRO A 138 1.99 7.98 11.45
N PRO A 139 2.49 6.73 11.49
CA PRO A 139 3.51 6.35 12.45
C PRO A 139 4.84 7.09 12.18
N VAL A 140 5.56 7.41 13.26
CA VAL A 140 6.89 8.04 13.21
C VAL A 140 7.95 7.00 12.84
N TRP A 141 7.93 6.56 11.59
CA TRP A 141 8.89 5.59 11.06
C TRP A 141 10.20 6.26 10.68
N ALA A 142 11.32 5.76 11.21
CA ALA A 142 12.64 6.21 10.83
C ALA A 142 12.88 6.03 9.32
N GLY A 143 13.46 7.06 8.68
CA GLY A 143 13.73 7.04 7.24
C GLY A 143 12.48 7.18 6.36
N VAL A 144 11.37 7.68 6.90
CA VAL A 144 10.18 8.04 6.14
C VAL A 144 9.82 9.48 6.42
N ASP A 145 9.67 10.26 5.36
CA ASP A 145 9.10 11.59 5.42
C ASP A 145 7.60 11.50 5.11
N TRP A 146 6.79 12.14 5.94
CA TRP A 146 5.33 12.13 5.83
C TRP A 146 4.83 13.55 5.56
N GLU A 147 4.27 13.75 4.38
CA GLU A 147 3.62 14.99 4.01
C GLU A 147 2.10 14.80 4.00
N ARG A 148 1.36 15.76 4.57
CA ARG A 148 -0.11 15.75 4.45
C ARG A 148 -0.48 16.25 3.05
N TRP A 149 -1.08 15.37 2.25
CA TRP A 149 -1.51 15.72 0.89
C TRP A 149 -2.93 16.32 0.86
N GLN A 150 -3.85 15.74 1.65
CA GLN A 150 -5.21 16.24 1.87
C GLN A 150 -5.65 15.85 3.29
N ALA A 151 -6.84 16.30 3.73
CA ALA A 151 -7.30 16.16 5.12
C ALA A 151 -7.03 14.78 5.75
N CYS A 152 -7.27 13.70 5.02
CA CYS A 152 -7.09 12.31 5.48
C CYS A 152 -6.01 11.53 4.72
N TRP A 153 -5.27 12.16 3.80
CA TRP A 153 -4.27 11.49 2.97
C TRP A 153 -2.86 11.97 3.30
N TRP A 154 -1.96 11.02 3.53
CA TRP A 154 -0.56 11.24 3.87
C TRP A 154 0.33 10.59 2.82
N LEU A 155 1.25 11.36 2.24
CA LEU A 155 2.26 10.86 1.34
C LEU A 155 3.51 10.50 2.16
N GLY A 156 3.82 9.21 2.22
CA GLY A 156 5.05 8.67 2.79
C GLY A 156 6.10 8.45 1.71
N VAL A 157 7.27 9.07 1.88
CA VAL A 157 8.41 8.93 0.98
C VAL A 157 9.59 8.31 1.73
N PRO A 158 10.21 7.23 1.23
CA PRO A 158 11.44 6.71 1.81
C PRO A 158 12.56 7.75 1.67
N VAL A 159 13.15 8.14 2.79
CA VAL A 159 14.32 9.02 2.82
C VAL A 159 15.55 8.15 2.56
N PRO A 160 16.36 8.44 1.52
CA PRO A 160 17.62 7.74 1.33
C PRO A 160 18.46 7.86 2.59
N PRO A 161 19.18 6.79 3.01
CA PRO A 161 20.19 6.97 4.05
C PRO A 161 21.15 8.08 3.59
N PRO A 162 21.61 8.97 4.50
CA PRO A 162 22.54 10.01 4.13
C PRO A 162 23.68 9.38 3.34
N ALA A 163 23.92 9.88 2.14
CA ALA A 163 25.02 9.40 1.33
C ALA A 163 26.29 9.68 2.11
N GLN A 164 26.89 8.63 2.69
CA GLN A 164 28.21 8.74 3.28
C GLN A 164 29.16 8.98 2.11
N LEU A 165 29.48 10.25 1.86
CA LEU A 165 30.56 10.62 0.97
C LEU A 165 31.83 10.09 1.64
N SER A 166 32.29 8.93 1.19
CA SER A 166 33.61 8.43 1.56
C SER A 166 34.63 9.40 0.99
N LEU A 167 35.20 10.24 1.86
CA LEU A 167 36.36 11.06 1.54
C LEU A 167 37.61 10.17 1.67
N PHE A 168 37.78 9.23 0.74
CA PHE A 168 39.03 8.49 0.55
C PHE A 168 39.23 8.22 -0.94
#